data_AF-A0A0C9RVK5-F1
#
_entry.id   AF-A0A0C9RVK5-F1
#
_cell.length_a   1.000
_cell.length_b   1.000
_cell.length_c   1.000
_cell.angle_alpha   90.00
_cell.angle_beta   90.00
_cell.angle_gamma   90.00
#
_symmetry.space_group_name_H-M   'P 1'
#
loop_
_entity.id
_entity.type
_entity.pdbx_description
1 polymer ?
#
loop_
_entity_poly.entity_id
_entity_poly.type
_entity_poly.pdbx_seq_one_letter_code
_entity_poly.pdbx_strand_id
1 'polypeptide(L)' 'RFEMQRLLVYVVIILICTLNVMQSVNGCNTSLRPPRRQGHDCVGRECRKGGTCGYARCNRCEGSHAWCDGYCNL' A
#
# COMPACT_ATOMS: atom_id res chain seq x y z
N ARG A 1 8.40 -34.83 19.81
CA ARG A 1 7.38 -33.78 20.06
C ARG A 1 7.79 -32.45 19.40
N PHE A 2 8.27 -32.47 18.15
CA PHE A 2 8.82 -31.29 17.45
C PHE A 2 7.98 -30.85 16.23
N GLU A 3 6.99 -31.65 15.82
CA GLU A 3 6.16 -31.38 14.64
C GLU A 3 5.24 -30.15 14.80
N MET A 4 4.65 -29.93 15.99
CA MET A 4 3.75 -28.79 16.23
C MET A 4 4.46 -27.44 16.12
N GLN A 5 5.74 -27.36 16.51
CA GLN A 5 6.51 -26.11 16.40
C GLN A 5 6.81 -25.76 14.94
N ARG A 6 7.08 -26.75 14.10
CA ARG A 6 7.34 -26.53 12.67
C ARG A 6 6.08 -26.02 11.96
N LEU A 7 4.91 -26.59 12.28
CA LEU A 7 3.62 -26.13 11.76
C LEU A 7 3.30 -24.69 12.21
N LEU A 8 3.58 -24.34 13.46
CA LEU A 8 3.41 -22.97 13.97
C LEU A 8 4.27 -21.97 13.21
N VAL A 9 5.53 -22.30 12.93
CA VAL A 9 6.42 -21.43 12.15
C VAL A 9 5.88 -21.21 10.74
N TYR A 10 5.42 -22.27 10.06
CA TYR A 10 4.80 -22.12 8.74
C TYR A 10 3.54 -21.25 8.77
N VAL A 11 2.66 -21.46 9.74
CA VAL A 11 1.43 -20.67 9.89
C VAL A 11 1.75 -19.19 10.13
N VAL A 12 2.74 -18.89 10.97
CA VAL A 12 3.19 -17.52 11.22
C VAL A 12 3.74 -16.87 9.95
N ILE A 13 4.58 -17.58 9.19
CA ILE A 13 5.12 -17.07 7.92
C ILE A 13 4.00 -16.81 6.93
N ILE A 14 3.05 -17.74 6.78
CA ILE A 14 1.90 -17.59 5.87
C ILE A 14 1.05 -16.38 6.29
N LEU A 15 0.76 -16.22 7.59
CA LEU A 15 0.01 -15.08 8.12
C LEU A 15 0.71 -13.75 7.84
N ILE A 16 2.03 -13.67 8.06
CA ILE A 16 2.79 -12.46 7.78
C ILE A 16 2.73 -12.16 6.27
N CYS A 17 2.93 -13.17 5.42
CA CYS A 17 2.86 -13.01 3.98
C CYS A 17 1.47 -12.52 3.53
N THR A 18 0.38 -13.14 4.02
CA THR A 18 -0.98 -12.75 3.63
C THR A 18 -1.36 -11.37 4.15
N LEU A 19 -0.96 -10.98 5.36
CA LEU A 19 -1.21 -9.64 5.90
C LEU A 19 -0.49 -8.56 5.09
N ASN A 20 0.78 -8.80 4.73
CA ASN A 20 1.54 -7.89 3.88
C ASN A 20 0.91 -7.78 2.49
N VAL A 21 0.52 -8.91 1.89
CA VAL A 21 -0.16 -8.93 0.60
C VAL A 21 -1.49 -8.18 0.67
N MET A 22 -2.36 -8.48 1.66
CA MET A 22 -3.67 -7.83 1.84
C MET A 22 -3.58 -6.32 2.00
N GLN A 23 -2.67 -5.81 2.85
CA GLN A 23 -2.45 -4.37 3.01
C GLN A 23 -2.05 -3.72 1.69
N SER A 24 -1.25 -4.43 0.90
CA SER A 24 -0.87 -3.94 -0.41
C SER A 24 -1.96 -4.04 -1.47
N VAL A 25 -2.92 -4.98 -1.38
CA VAL A 25 -4.04 -5.02 -2.35
C VAL A 25 -4.92 -3.78 -2.18
N ASN A 26 -5.15 -3.33 -0.94
CA ASN A 26 -5.89 -2.10 -0.69
C ASN A 26 -5.14 -0.85 -1.18
N GLY A 27 -3.81 -0.83 -1.07
CA GLY A 27 -2.98 0.22 -1.69
C GLY A 27 -2.96 0.18 -3.22
N CYS A 28 -3.03 -1.02 -3.81
CA CYS A 28 -3.04 -1.27 -5.26
C CYS A 28 -4.39 -1.10 -5.92
N ASN A 29 -5.47 -1.07 -5.16
CA ASN A 29 -6.79 -0.93 -5.72
C ASN A 29 -7.00 0.52 -6.17
N THR A 30 -6.73 0.77 -7.45
CA THR A 30 -6.89 2.07 -8.11
C THR A 30 -8.33 2.58 -8.03
N SER A 31 -9.33 1.69 -7.90
CA SER A 31 -10.74 2.06 -7.75
C SER A 31 -11.07 2.65 -6.38
N LEU A 32 -10.23 2.44 -5.36
CA LEU A 32 -10.38 3.08 -4.05
C LEU A 32 -9.72 4.46 -3.99
N ARG A 33 -8.99 4.85 -5.04
CA ARG A 33 -8.29 6.14 -5.05
C ARG A 33 -9.32 7.27 -5.07
N PRO A 34 -9.14 8.32 -4.25
CA PRO A 34 -10.02 9.47 -4.27
C PRO A 34 -10.03 10.09 -5.67
N PRO A 35 -11.22 10.46 -6.19
CA PRO A 35 -11.32 11.10 -7.49
C PRO A 35 -10.65 12.48 -7.43
N ARG A 36 -10.12 12.92 -8.58
CA ARG A 36 -9.53 14.27 -8.70
C ARG A 36 -10.57 15.32 -8.33
N ARG A 37 -10.23 16.21 -7.41
CA ARG A 37 -11.07 17.32 -6.98
C ARG A 37 -10.48 18.64 -7.47
N GLN A 38 -11.35 19.55 -7.90
CA GLN A 38 -10.96 20.88 -8.35
C GLN A 38 -10.19 21.61 -7.24
N GLY A 39 -8.97 22.08 -7.53
CA GLY A 39 -8.07 22.69 -6.55
C GLY A 39 -7.14 21.72 -5.79
N HIS A 40 -7.31 20.41 -6.02
CA HIS A 40 -6.50 19.32 -5.47
C HIS A 40 -6.22 18.26 -6.55
N ASP A 41 -5.85 18.70 -7.76
CA ASP A 41 -5.63 17.83 -8.92
C ASP A 41 -4.46 16.85 -8.76
N CYS A 42 -3.70 16.99 -7.67
CA CYS A 42 -2.66 16.07 -7.26
C CYS A 42 -3.20 14.85 -6.49
N VAL A 43 -4.36 14.96 -5.84
CA VAL A 43 -4.99 13.85 -5.10
C VAL A 43 -5.39 12.73 -6.06
N GLY A 44 -5.03 11.49 -5.71
CA GLY A 44 -5.31 10.30 -6.51
C GLY A 44 -4.32 10.06 -7.67
N ARG A 45 -3.34 10.95 -7.90
CA ARG A 45 -2.23 10.64 -8.83
C ARG A 45 -1.37 9.53 -8.30
N GLU A 46 -0.79 8.76 -9.19
CA GLU A 46 0.12 7.68 -8.83
C GLU A 46 1.42 8.20 -8.20
N CYS A 47 1.92 7.50 -7.19
CA CYS A 47 3.23 7.72 -6.59
C CYS A 47 3.93 6.38 -6.35
N ARG A 48 5.23 6.31 -6.64
CA ARG A 48 6.02 5.07 -6.56
C ARG A 48 6.65 4.86 -5.20
N LYS A 49 7.18 3.66 -4.96
CA LYS A 49 7.92 3.28 -3.75
C LYS A 49 9.00 4.31 -3.39
N GLY A 50 8.90 4.89 -2.20
CA GLY A 50 9.82 5.91 -1.70
C GLY A 50 9.66 7.28 -2.38
N GLY A 51 8.62 7.45 -3.19
CA GLY A 51 8.31 8.70 -3.87
C GLY A 51 7.57 9.66 -2.97
N THR A 52 7.93 10.94 -3.05
CA THR A 52 7.12 12.04 -2.55
C THR A 52 6.21 12.54 -3.66
N CYS A 53 4.99 12.93 -3.31
CA CYS A 53 4.14 13.66 -4.22
C CYS A 53 4.71 15.08 -4.37
N GLY A 54 5.23 15.39 -5.56
CA GLY A 54 5.92 16.65 -5.84
C GLY A 54 4.99 17.82 -6.13
N TYR A 55 3.79 17.81 -5.56
CA TYR A 55 2.74 18.79 -5.88
C TYR A 55 2.49 19.71 -4.70
N ALA A 56 2.28 21.00 -4.99
CA ALA A 56 1.81 21.94 -3.97
C ALA A 56 0.49 21.42 -3.38
N ARG A 57 0.48 21.18 -2.06
CA ARG A 57 -0.64 20.62 -1.27
C ARG A 57 -0.89 19.11 -1.34
N CYS A 58 -0.10 18.33 -2.09
CA CYS A 58 -0.11 16.87 -1.95
C CYS A 58 1.32 16.38 -1.86
N ASN A 59 1.77 16.11 -0.64
CA ASN A 59 3.12 15.68 -0.32
C ASN A 59 3.16 14.25 0.23
N ARG A 60 2.00 13.65 0.51
CA ARG A 60 1.90 12.29 1.06
C ARG A 60 1.62 11.27 -0.03
N CYS A 61 2.38 10.18 -0.03
CA CYS A 61 2.14 9.00 -0.85
C CYS A 61 1.52 7.91 0.02
N GLU A 62 0.25 7.57 -0.21
CA GLU A 62 -0.47 6.53 0.53
C GLU A 62 -0.52 5.22 -0.25
N GLY A 63 -0.43 4.09 0.46
CA GLY A 63 -0.56 2.76 -0.13
C GLY A 63 0.62 2.29 -1.00
N SER A 64 1.74 3.04 -1.02
CA SER A 64 2.93 2.63 -1.76
C SER A 64 3.71 1.54 -1.01
N HIS A 65 3.96 0.43 -1.70
CA HIS A 65 4.65 -0.75 -1.15
C HIS A 65 5.63 -1.34 -2.16
N ALA A 66 6.35 -2.41 -1.78
CA ALA A 66 7.41 -2.99 -2.61
C ALA A 66 6.94 -3.56 -3.95
N TRP A 67 5.65 -3.88 -4.07
CA TRP A 67 5.05 -4.47 -5.27
C TRP A 67 3.83 -3.66 -5.73
N CYS A 68 3.74 -2.39 -5.32
CA CYS A 68 2.56 -1.57 -5.58
C CYS A 68 2.86 -0.07 -5.63
N ASP A 69 2.35 0.59 -6.66
CA ASP A 69 2.33 2.05 -6.73
C ASP A 69 1.13 2.60 -5.95
N GLY A 70 1.42 3.53 -5.05
CA GLY A 70 0.44 4.20 -4.21
C GLY A 70 -0.23 5.37 -4.92
N TYR A 71 -0.87 6.23 -4.14
CA TYR A 71 -1.45 7.46 -4.66
C TYR A 71 -1.17 8.67 -3.77
N CYS A 72 -1.18 9.84 -4.39
CA CYS A 72 -0.97 11.11 -3.72
C CYS A 72 -2.20 11.52 -2.93
N ASN A 73 -1.95 11.94 -1.70
CA ASN A 73 -2.93 12.55 -0.82
C ASN A 73 -2.37 13.88 -0.27
N LEU A 74 -3.26 14.65 0.35
CA LEU A 74 -2.94 15.90 1.03
C LEU A 74 -1.88 15.71 2.12
#